data_AF-A0A819FIR3-F1
#
_entry.id   AF-A0A819FIR3-F1
#
_cell.length_a   1.000
_cell.length_b   1.000
_cell.length_c   1.000
_cell.angle_alpha   90.00
_cell.angle_beta   90.00
_cell.angle_gamma   90.00
#
_symmetry.space_group_name_H-M   'P 1'
#
loop_
_entity.id
_entity.type
_entity.pdbx_description
1 polymer ?
#
loop_
_entity_poly.entity_id
_entity_poly.type
_entity_poly.pdbx_seq_one_letter_code
_entity_poly.pdbx_strand_id
1 'polypeptide(L)'
;MDSSSHTQIVLSKINEFHRLTMSDSDIKIKNAILEILHLWPEVLAAIDQATDDELFTLNISRAVLTQVFTIVLSKDFFNKDYLLVREIFFTCFNILINHTYIFTITNSTSQTTFIDSNIRLLMKILTSITSLVKFQYDDFSKINDQQLFIAMRKHIDQDSKHDNLTDGIISLIWNLTDRTILVPLFLNTGYANSVIEWIKNREIKFRDDKLNAPIHILHNLSRHDDGIKELNIYNALQIINNINIEPNKYDDSDDMTIHIAMIRALLTDINQIKIDSTSYSNQILNMIIQLCIDAAKNERYRYNGSHISEPLTVLVKLFYNDEILHNTFCNNETKSSSSSSNIQSLLELLVSLLIKFYPKINFDNDILENYTCVVILNLFWLISNHEQYRQIIRNFEQLMSIIKSVLNDEEIFIDTFMPRTMKSIKQSANDILKNLNS
;
A
#
# COMPACT_ATOMS: atom_id res chain seq x y z
N MET A 1 9.39 18.00 -44.52
CA MET A 1 8.63 18.81 -43.55
C MET A 1 9.56 19.02 -42.38
N ASP A 2 9.90 20.27 -42.07
CA ASP A 2 11.00 20.64 -41.19
C ASP A 2 10.76 20.19 -39.74
N SER A 3 11.54 19.22 -39.25
CA SER A 3 11.56 18.81 -37.83
C SER A 3 11.81 20.00 -36.90
N SER A 4 12.61 20.96 -37.38
CA SER A 4 12.91 22.23 -36.68
C SER A 4 11.66 23.06 -36.37
N SER A 5 10.61 23.01 -37.23
CA SER A 5 9.39 23.77 -36.99
C SER A 5 8.54 23.16 -35.87
N HIS A 6 8.53 21.84 -35.72
CA HIS A 6 7.73 21.16 -34.70
C HIS A 6 8.34 21.31 -33.31
N THR A 7 9.65 21.07 -33.19
CA THR A 7 10.41 21.26 -31.94
C THR A 7 10.25 22.67 -31.38
N GLN A 8 10.34 23.69 -32.23
CA GLN A 8 10.17 25.10 -31.82
C GLN A 8 8.76 25.41 -31.32
N ILE A 9 7.71 24.86 -31.96
CA ILE A 9 6.33 25.04 -31.52
C ILE A 9 6.12 24.44 -30.14
N VAL A 10 6.58 23.20 -29.93
CA VAL A 10 6.45 22.50 -28.64
C VAL A 10 7.19 23.25 -27.53
N LEU A 11 8.42 23.70 -27.78
CA LEU A 11 9.19 24.49 -26.83
C LEU A 11 8.55 25.84 -26.51
N SER A 12 7.97 26.52 -27.50
CA SER A 12 7.24 27.77 -27.29
C SER A 12 6.11 27.58 -26.30
N LYS A 13 5.28 26.54 -26.50
CA LYS A 13 4.17 26.22 -25.59
C LYS A 13 4.68 25.90 -24.17
N ILE A 14 5.74 25.11 -24.05
CA ILE A 14 6.28 24.74 -22.72
C ILE A 14 6.86 25.95 -21.98
N ASN A 15 7.52 26.86 -22.69
CA ASN A 15 8.12 28.05 -22.08
C ASN A 15 7.08 29.00 -21.47
N GLU A 16 5.81 28.92 -21.88
CA GLU A 16 4.73 29.70 -21.26
C GLU A 16 4.56 29.34 -19.76
N PHE A 17 4.86 28.10 -19.38
CA PHE A 17 4.75 27.64 -17.99
C PHE A 17 5.94 28.01 -17.11
N HIS A 18 7.09 28.42 -17.68
CA HIS A 18 8.27 28.83 -16.89
C HIS A 18 7.97 30.03 -15.98
N ARG A 19 6.96 30.83 -16.32
CA ARG A 19 6.52 32.00 -15.54
C ARG A 19 5.59 31.64 -14.38
N LEU A 20 5.23 30.37 -14.21
CA LEU A 20 4.38 29.93 -13.11
C LEU A 20 5.15 30.05 -11.78
N THR A 21 4.49 30.59 -10.77
CA THR A 21 5.04 30.88 -9.43
C THR A 21 4.15 30.36 -8.32
N MET A 22 4.71 30.21 -7.12
CA MET A 22 3.96 29.84 -5.92
C MET A 22 2.85 30.83 -5.55
N SER A 23 2.96 32.10 -5.97
CA SER A 23 1.94 33.14 -5.72
C SER A 23 0.77 33.11 -6.70
N ASP A 24 0.83 32.30 -7.75
CA ASP A 24 -0.27 32.18 -8.69
C ASP A 24 -1.51 31.54 -8.04
N SER A 25 -2.68 31.87 -8.58
CA SER A 25 -3.96 31.35 -8.10
C SER A 25 -4.03 29.83 -8.28
N ASP A 26 -4.75 29.17 -7.38
CA ASP A 26 -4.93 27.71 -7.44
C ASP A 26 -5.50 27.25 -8.78
N ILE A 27 -6.48 27.97 -9.33
CA ILE A 27 -7.07 27.67 -10.65
C ILE A 27 -6.00 27.70 -11.75
N LYS A 28 -5.13 28.73 -11.75
CA LYS A 28 -4.07 28.85 -12.75
C LYS A 28 -3.06 27.71 -12.62
N ILE A 29 -2.68 27.34 -11.40
CA ILE A 29 -1.74 26.23 -11.15
C ILE A 29 -2.35 24.88 -11.57
N LYS A 30 -3.63 24.64 -11.27
CA LYS A 30 -4.36 23.44 -11.69
C LYS A 30 -4.40 23.30 -13.22
N ASN A 31 -4.77 24.38 -13.92
CA ASN A 31 -4.81 24.35 -15.37
C ASN A 31 -3.41 24.13 -15.96
N ALA A 32 -2.39 24.81 -15.40
CA ALA A 32 -1.02 24.68 -15.89
C ALA A 32 -0.47 23.25 -15.82
N ILE A 33 -0.73 22.50 -14.74
CA ILE A 33 -0.26 21.11 -14.64
C ILE A 33 -0.98 20.16 -15.59
N LEU A 34 -2.29 20.35 -15.82
CA LEU A 34 -3.02 19.53 -16.78
C LEU A 34 -2.58 19.85 -18.21
N GLU A 35 -2.47 21.13 -18.56
CA GLU A 35 -2.05 21.58 -19.88
C GLU A 35 -0.65 21.08 -20.23
N ILE A 36 0.34 21.24 -19.34
CA ILE A 36 1.71 20.78 -19.61
C ILE A 36 1.80 19.24 -19.74
N LEU A 37 1.02 18.48 -18.97
CA LEU A 37 0.98 17.03 -19.09
C LEU A 37 0.30 16.57 -20.38
N HIS A 38 -0.75 17.27 -20.82
CA HIS A 38 -1.38 17.00 -22.12
C HIS A 38 -0.48 17.32 -23.32
N LEU A 39 0.49 18.22 -23.17
CA LEU A 39 1.52 18.48 -24.18
C LEU A 39 2.62 17.41 -24.22
N TRP A 40 2.76 16.59 -23.17
CA TRP A 40 3.88 15.67 -23.04
C TRP A 40 3.99 14.61 -24.15
N PRO A 41 2.89 14.06 -24.71
CA PRO A 41 2.97 13.24 -25.92
C PRO A 41 3.63 13.95 -27.11
N GLU A 42 3.36 15.26 -27.31
CA GLU A 42 4.00 16.06 -28.37
C GLU A 42 5.50 16.24 -28.05
N VAL A 43 5.87 16.41 -26.78
CA VAL A 43 7.28 16.49 -26.34
C VAL A 43 8.02 15.20 -26.69
N LEU A 44 7.46 14.05 -26.36
CA LEU A 44 8.10 12.76 -26.63
C LEU A 44 8.19 12.48 -28.13
N ALA A 45 7.16 12.84 -28.90
CA ALA A 45 7.21 12.75 -30.37
C ALA A 45 8.27 13.68 -30.99
N ALA A 46 8.44 14.88 -30.46
CA ALA A 46 9.49 15.80 -30.90
C ALA A 46 10.89 15.25 -30.58
N ILE A 47 11.09 14.64 -29.40
CA ILE A 47 12.35 13.98 -29.03
C ILE A 47 12.70 12.83 -29.99
N ASP A 48 11.71 12.03 -30.37
CA ASP A 48 11.93 10.88 -31.26
C ASP A 48 12.41 11.29 -32.67
N GLN A 49 12.08 12.51 -33.09
CA GLN A 49 12.43 13.08 -34.41
C GLN A 49 13.59 14.09 -34.37
N ALA A 50 14.10 14.39 -33.18
CA ALA A 50 15.09 15.45 -32.97
C ALA A 50 16.52 15.03 -33.37
N THR A 51 17.26 16.02 -33.87
CA THR A 51 18.72 15.98 -33.97
C THR A 51 19.37 16.11 -32.58
N ASP A 52 20.65 15.75 -32.44
CA ASP A 52 21.35 15.82 -31.14
C ASP A 52 21.35 17.23 -30.52
N ASP A 53 21.45 18.29 -31.34
CA ASP A 53 21.37 19.69 -30.88
C ASP A 53 19.96 20.08 -30.39
N GLU A 54 18.93 19.56 -31.06
CA GLU A 54 17.53 19.77 -30.66
C GLU A 54 17.21 19.02 -29.35
N LEU A 55 17.77 17.83 -29.14
CA LEU A 55 17.62 17.07 -27.91
C LEU A 55 18.13 17.84 -26.69
N PHE A 56 19.26 18.54 -26.81
CA PHE A 56 19.78 19.39 -25.74
C PHE A 56 18.79 20.49 -25.36
N THR A 57 18.18 21.13 -26.36
CA THR A 57 17.19 22.20 -26.14
C THR A 57 15.89 21.65 -25.52
N LEU A 58 15.44 20.48 -25.98
CA LEU A 58 14.27 19.79 -25.45
C LEU A 58 14.42 19.38 -23.97
N ASN A 59 15.64 19.27 -23.44
CA ASN A 59 15.86 19.00 -22.01
C ASN A 59 15.27 20.07 -21.08
N ILE A 60 15.10 21.31 -21.55
CA ILE A 60 14.45 22.40 -20.81
C ILE A 60 13.02 22.00 -20.40
N SER A 61 12.32 21.23 -21.24
CA SER A 61 10.94 20.80 -20.95
C SER A 61 10.82 20.06 -19.63
N ARG A 62 11.79 19.20 -19.31
CA ARG A 62 11.84 18.42 -18.06
C ARG A 62 11.99 19.32 -16.84
N ALA A 63 12.83 20.36 -16.94
CA ALA A 63 13.02 21.32 -15.87
C ALA A 63 11.71 22.08 -15.60
N VAL A 64 11.01 22.51 -16.65
CA VAL A 64 9.73 23.20 -16.54
C VAL A 64 8.66 22.29 -15.93
N LEU A 65 8.52 21.04 -16.39
CA LEU A 65 7.56 20.10 -15.78
C LEU A 65 7.88 19.83 -14.31
N THR A 66 9.16 19.67 -13.97
CA THR A 66 9.58 19.48 -12.57
C THR A 66 9.22 20.70 -11.71
N GLN A 67 9.42 21.92 -12.22
CA GLN A 67 9.05 23.15 -11.55
C GLN A 67 7.54 23.24 -11.33
N VAL A 68 6.74 23.07 -12.39
CA VAL A 68 5.27 23.12 -12.30
C VAL A 68 4.76 22.08 -11.30
N PHE A 69 5.27 20.85 -11.37
CA PHE A 69 4.86 19.79 -10.45
C PHE A 69 5.27 20.10 -8.99
N THR A 70 6.45 20.67 -8.77
CA THR A 70 6.88 21.10 -7.43
C THR A 70 5.98 22.21 -6.88
N ILE A 71 5.54 23.14 -7.73
CA ILE A 71 4.57 24.18 -7.37
C ILE A 71 3.24 23.53 -6.95
N VAL A 72 2.73 22.59 -7.74
CA VAL A 72 1.49 21.88 -7.44
C VAL A 72 1.56 21.13 -6.10
N LEU A 73 2.65 20.39 -5.84
CA LEU A 73 2.82 19.63 -4.60
C LEU A 73 2.87 20.51 -3.33
N SER A 74 3.30 21.77 -3.47
CA SER A 74 3.36 22.71 -2.35
C SER A 74 2.01 23.31 -1.95
N LYS A 75 0.96 23.08 -2.75
CA LYS A 75 -0.34 23.73 -2.57
C LYS A 75 -1.29 22.87 -1.75
N ASP A 76 -1.93 23.48 -0.75
CA ASP A 76 -2.85 22.79 0.16
C ASP A 76 -4.03 22.11 -0.55
N PHE A 77 -4.50 22.69 -1.67
CA PHE A 77 -5.60 22.10 -2.43
C PHE A 77 -5.24 20.73 -3.01
N PHE A 78 -3.96 20.46 -3.27
CA PHE A 78 -3.55 19.24 -3.96
C PHE A 78 -3.87 17.99 -3.13
N ASN A 79 -3.74 18.09 -1.81
CA ASN A 79 -4.08 17.00 -0.89
C ASN A 79 -5.61 16.80 -0.70
N LYS A 80 -6.44 17.71 -1.22
CA LYS A 80 -7.90 17.69 -1.05
C LYS A 80 -8.64 17.41 -2.37
N ASP A 81 -8.04 17.76 -3.50
CA ASP A 81 -8.63 17.60 -4.83
C ASP A 81 -8.30 16.24 -5.45
N TYR A 82 -9.03 15.21 -5.00
CA TYR A 82 -8.81 13.84 -5.45
C TYR A 82 -9.06 13.63 -6.95
N LEU A 83 -9.91 14.45 -7.58
CA LEU A 83 -10.19 14.39 -9.02
C LEU A 83 -8.98 14.84 -9.83
N LEU A 84 -8.40 15.99 -9.46
CA LEU A 84 -7.17 16.48 -10.09
C LEU A 84 -6.01 15.50 -9.95
N VAL A 85 -5.79 14.97 -8.74
CA VAL A 85 -4.71 13.99 -8.48
C VAL A 85 -4.89 12.75 -9.36
N ARG A 86 -6.12 12.25 -9.46
CA ARG A 86 -6.47 11.10 -10.31
C ARG A 86 -6.25 11.41 -11.79
N GLU A 87 -6.65 12.59 -12.26
CA GLU A 87 -6.44 13.02 -13.65
C GLU A 87 -4.96 13.13 -14.01
N ILE A 88 -4.14 13.72 -13.14
CA ILE A 88 -2.69 13.78 -13.30
C ILE A 88 -2.10 12.37 -13.36
N PHE A 89 -2.50 11.49 -12.43
CA PHE A 89 -2.02 10.12 -12.39
C PHE A 89 -2.32 9.38 -13.70
N PHE A 90 -3.58 9.36 -14.14
CA PHE A 90 -3.95 8.63 -15.35
C PHE A 90 -3.40 9.27 -16.62
N THR A 91 -3.20 10.58 -16.66
CA THR A 91 -2.53 11.25 -17.80
C THR A 91 -1.09 10.77 -17.92
N CYS A 92 -0.32 10.81 -16.83
CA CYS A 92 1.04 10.28 -16.78
C CYS A 92 1.09 8.78 -17.11
N PHE A 93 0.18 7.99 -16.55
CA PHE A 93 0.12 6.54 -16.81
C PHE A 93 -0.17 6.24 -18.28
N ASN A 94 -1.12 6.94 -18.91
CA ASN A 94 -1.44 6.78 -20.33
C ASN A 94 -0.26 7.15 -21.24
N ILE A 95 0.56 8.14 -20.85
CA ILE A 95 1.79 8.47 -21.59
C ILE A 95 2.77 7.29 -21.54
N LEU A 96 2.91 6.62 -20.38
CA LEU A 96 3.76 5.44 -20.24
C LEU A 96 3.29 4.27 -21.11
N ILE A 97 1.98 4.05 -21.22
CA ILE A 97 1.40 3.00 -22.07
C ILE A 97 1.91 3.14 -23.51
N ASN A 98 1.89 4.37 -24.04
CA ASN A 98 2.35 4.66 -25.40
C ASN A 98 3.86 4.47 -25.59
N HIS A 99 4.62 4.39 -24.50
CA HIS A 99 6.08 4.22 -24.48
C HIS A 99 6.51 2.92 -23.79
N THR A 100 5.63 1.91 -23.75
CA THR A 100 5.90 0.61 -23.11
C THR A 100 7.18 -0.05 -23.62
N TYR A 101 7.57 0.22 -24.87
CA TYR A 101 8.78 -0.32 -25.49
C TYR A 101 10.07 0.05 -24.72
N ILE A 102 10.10 1.17 -24.01
CA ILE A 102 11.26 1.62 -23.19
C ILE A 102 11.64 0.57 -22.14
N PHE A 103 10.67 -0.16 -21.59
CA PHE A 103 10.92 -1.21 -20.61
C PHE A 103 11.55 -2.48 -21.22
N THR A 104 11.61 -2.57 -22.54
CA THR A 104 12.10 -3.75 -23.28
C THR A 104 13.31 -3.48 -24.18
N ILE A 105 13.77 -2.22 -24.30
CA ILE A 105 14.92 -1.86 -25.13
C ILE A 105 16.22 -2.34 -24.49
N THR A 106 17.08 -2.98 -25.29
CA THR A 106 18.45 -3.36 -24.89
C THR A 106 19.55 -2.50 -25.51
N ASN A 107 19.24 -1.71 -26.55
CA ASN A 107 20.20 -0.88 -27.28
C ASN A 107 19.85 0.61 -27.12
N SER A 108 20.76 1.41 -26.55
CA SER A 108 20.56 2.84 -26.37
C SER A 108 21.02 3.65 -27.58
N THR A 109 20.13 4.49 -28.08
CA THR A 109 20.40 5.67 -28.93
C THR A 109 20.28 6.96 -28.11
N SER A 110 20.75 8.10 -28.64
CA SER A 110 20.53 9.42 -28.03
C SER A 110 19.03 9.64 -27.72
N GLN A 111 18.15 9.44 -28.71
CA GLN A 111 16.70 9.63 -28.57
C GLN A 111 16.13 8.75 -27.46
N THR A 112 16.43 7.44 -27.48
CA THR A 112 15.92 6.52 -26.44
C THR A 112 16.41 6.89 -25.04
N THR A 113 17.62 7.44 -24.91
CA THR A 113 18.14 7.93 -23.63
C THR A 113 17.36 9.15 -23.13
N PHE A 114 17.01 10.07 -24.03
CA PHE A 114 16.18 11.24 -23.68
C PHE A 114 14.74 10.84 -23.35
N ILE A 115 14.14 9.92 -24.11
CA ILE A 115 12.80 9.38 -23.83
C ILE A 115 12.80 8.68 -22.47
N ASP A 116 13.76 7.78 -22.21
CA ASP A 116 13.93 7.11 -20.92
C ASP A 116 14.04 8.12 -19.75
N SER A 117 14.82 9.18 -19.92
CA SER A 117 14.93 10.24 -18.91
C SER A 117 13.60 10.98 -18.63
N ASN A 118 12.72 11.10 -19.63
CA ASN A 118 11.37 11.65 -19.46
C ASN A 118 10.42 10.62 -18.81
N ILE A 119 10.51 9.34 -19.20
CA ILE A 119 9.77 8.25 -18.56
C ILE A 119 10.09 8.19 -17.06
N ARG A 120 11.37 8.32 -16.68
CA ARG A 120 11.79 8.38 -15.26
C ARG A 120 11.17 9.57 -14.51
N LEU A 121 11.04 10.73 -15.16
CA LEU A 121 10.37 11.89 -14.56
C LEU A 121 8.87 11.61 -14.33
N LEU A 122 8.18 11.02 -15.31
CA LEU A 122 6.78 10.62 -15.17
C LEU A 122 6.59 9.56 -14.08
N MET A 123 7.49 8.58 -14.00
CA MET A 123 7.51 7.57 -12.93
C MET A 123 7.68 8.20 -11.56
N LYS A 124 8.53 9.23 -11.43
CA LYS A 124 8.68 10.00 -10.20
C LYS A 124 7.38 10.72 -9.83
N ILE A 125 6.74 11.39 -10.78
CA ILE A 125 5.44 12.06 -10.58
C ILE A 125 4.39 11.05 -10.10
N LEU A 126 4.23 9.92 -10.82
CA LEU A 126 3.29 8.86 -10.47
C LEU A 126 3.55 8.35 -9.05
N THR A 127 4.80 7.99 -8.74
CA THR A 127 5.18 7.46 -7.42
C THR A 127 4.86 8.46 -6.31
N SER A 128 5.12 9.76 -6.52
CA SER A 128 4.86 10.82 -5.55
C SER A 128 3.38 11.04 -5.23
N ILE A 129 2.48 10.76 -6.18
CA ILE A 129 1.05 11.05 -6.02
C ILE A 129 0.21 9.78 -5.81
N THR A 130 0.75 8.59 -6.04
CA THR A 130 0.02 7.31 -5.98
C THR A 130 -0.72 7.15 -4.65
N SER A 131 -0.11 7.59 -3.54
CA SER A 131 -0.72 7.48 -2.22
C SER A 131 -2.00 8.32 -2.05
N LEU A 132 -2.16 9.38 -2.84
CA LEU A 132 -3.28 10.31 -2.82
C LEU A 132 -4.39 9.90 -3.81
N VAL A 133 -4.13 8.98 -4.73
CA VAL A 133 -5.10 8.53 -5.72
C VAL A 133 -6.12 7.58 -5.07
N LYS A 134 -7.41 7.88 -5.27
CA LYS A 134 -8.51 6.95 -4.99
C LYS A 134 -8.72 6.07 -6.23
N PHE A 135 -8.31 4.81 -6.13
CA PHE A 135 -8.48 3.81 -7.19
C PHE A 135 -9.86 3.14 -7.12
N GLN A 136 -10.35 2.73 -8.28
CA GLN A 136 -11.62 2.04 -8.51
C GLN A 136 -11.33 0.63 -9.07
N TYR A 137 -12.31 -0.28 -8.96
CA TYR A 137 -12.11 -1.69 -9.33
C TYR A 137 -11.86 -1.91 -10.82
N ASP A 138 -12.44 -1.06 -11.66
CA ASP A 138 -12.31 -1.07 -13.11
C ASP A 138 -11.09 -0.30 -13.64
N ASP A 139 -10.31 0.30 -12.74
CA ASP A 139 -9.01 0.87 -13.10
C ASP A 139 -8.08 -0.19 -13.66
N PHE A 140 -7.37 0.15 -14.72
CA PHE A 140 -6.44 -0.74 -15.42
C PHE A 140 -7.10 -1.99 -16.06
N SER A 141 -8.40 -1.93 -16.33
CA SER A 141 -9.15 -3.01 -16.97
C SER A 141 -8.79 -3.21 -18.45
N LYS A 142 -8.13 -2.24 -19.11
CA LYS A 142 -7.78 -2.35 -20.53
C LYS A 142 -6.54 -3.23 -20.71
N ILE A 143 -6.51 -3.95 -21.84
CA ILE A 143 -5.38 -4.82 -22.20
C ILE A 143 -4.05 -4.06 -22.21
N ASN A 144 -4.04 -2.83 -22.73
CA ASN A 144 -2.82 -2.01 -22.81
C ASN A 144 -2.29 -1.63 -21.41
N ASP A 145 -3.17 -1.44 -20.42
CA ASP A 145 -2.78 -1.16 -19.04
C ASP A 145 -2.03 -2.37 -18.47
N GLN A 146 -2.59 -3.57 -18.66
CA GLN A 146 -1.95 -4.82 -18.21
C GLN A 146 -0.62 -5.09 -18.93
N GLN A 147 -0.52 -4.76 -20.22
CA GLN A 147 0.72 -4.89 -20.97
C GLN A 147 1.84 -4.01 -20.40
N LEU A 148 1.52 -2.80 -19.96
CA LEU A 148 2.50 -1.92 -19.31
C LEU A 148 3.02 -2.53 -18.01
N PHE A 149 2.14 -3.06 -17.15
CA PHE A 149 2.55 -3.76 -15.93
C PHE A 149 3.40 -5.00 -16.22
N ILE A 150 3.04 -5.78 -17.25
CA ILE A 150 3.85 -6.94 -17.66
C ILE A 150 5.25 -6.49 -18.13
N ALA A 151 5.33 -5.40 -18.89
CA ALA A 151 6.61 -4.86 -19.37
C ALA A 151 7.48 -4.35 -18.21
N MET A 152 6.88 -3.60 -17.28
CA MET A 152 7.54 -3.14 -16.05
C MET A 152 8.06 -4.31 -15.20
N ARG A 153 7.25 -5.35 -14.99
CA ARG A 153 7.67 -6.57 -14.28
C ARG A 153 8.86 -7.23 -14.96
N LYS A 154 8.76 -7.47 -16.26
CA LYS A 154 9.81 -8.12 -17.05
C LYS A 154 11.11 -7.31 -17.05
N HIS A 155 11.01 -5.98 -17.11
CA HIS A 155 12.17 -5.10 -16.99
C HIS A 155 12.88 -5.33 -15.66
N ILE A 156 12.14 -5.31 -14.55
CA ILE A 156 12.72 -5.61 -13.24
C ILE A 156 13.32 -7.02 -13.29
N ASP A 157 12.60 -8.07 -13.72
CA ASP A 157 13.08 -9.46 -13.79
C ASP A 157 14.41 -9.63 -14.53
N GLN A 158 14.62 -8.85 -15.60
CA GLN A 158 15.80 -8.92 -16.46
C GLN A 158 16.95 -8.00 -16.04
N ASP A 159 16.66 -6.96 -15.24
CA ASP A 159 17.69 -6.02 -14.80
C ASP A 159 18.70 -6.72 -13.88
N SER A 160 19.96 -6.58 -14.25
CA SER A 160 21.12 -7.12 -13.54
C SER A 160 22.11 -6.03 -13.13
N LYS A 161 21.77 -4.73 -13.31
CA LYS A 161 22.72 -3.62 -13.20
C LYS A 161 22.27 -2.48 -12.27
N HIS A 162 21.25 -2.68 -11.42
CA HIS A 162 20.73 -1.65 -10.53
C HIS A 162 20.40 -0.34 -11.27
N ASP A 163 19.62 -0.43 -12.35
CA ASP A 163 19.24 0.79 -13.08
C ASP A 163 18.25 1.63 -12.23
N ASN A 164 18.41 2.96 -12.28
CA ASN A 164 17.47 3.91 -11.66
C ASN A 164 16.01 3.74 -12.20
N LEU A 165 15.80 3.05 -13.33
CA LEU A 165 14.47 2.79 -13.89
C LEU A 165 13.81 1.67 -13.11
N THR A 166 14.55 0.60 -12.81
CA THR A 166 14.15 -0.46 -11.88
C THR A 166 13.74 0.13 -10.53
N ASP A 167 14.49 1.09 -9.99
CA ASP A 167 14.14 1.76 -8.73
C ASP A 167 12.84 2.57 -8.82
N GLY A 168 12.63 3.26 -9.95
CA GLY A 168 11.39 3.98 -10.23
C GLY A 168 10.19 3.03 -10.35
N ILE A 169 10.36 1.92 -11.08
CA ILE A 169 9.32 0.90 -11.26
C ILE A 169 8.98 0.24 -9.93
N ILE A 170 9.98 -0.27 -9.19
CA ILE A 170 9.72 -0.98 -7.94
C ILE A 170 9.03 -0.07 -6.92
N SER A 171 9.37 1.22 -6.88
CA SER A 171 8.70 2.21 -6.00
C SER A 171 7.25 2.45 -6.41
N LEU A 172 6.96 2.56 -7.71
CA LEU A 172 5.58 2.67 -8.20
C LEU A 172 4.76 1.42 -7.88
N ILE A 173 5.32 0.22 -8.14
CA ILE A 173 4.66 -1.06 -7.88
C ILE A 173 4.40 -1.25 -6.39
N TRP A 174 5.35 -0.88 -5.54
CA TRP A 174 5.15 -0.90 -4.09
C TRP A 174 3.97 -0.01 -3.68
N ASN A 175 3.91 1.22 -4.17
CA ASN A 175 2.80 2.13 -3.83
C ASN A 175 1.45 1.67 -4.40
N LEU A 176 1.42 1.07 -5.58
CA LEU A 176 0.18 0.58 -6.18
C LEU A 176 -0.33 -0.71 -5.52
N THR A 177 0.58 -1.63 -5.16
CA THR A 177 0.20 -2.85 -4.42
C THR A 177 -0.33 -2.54 -3.03
N ASP A 178 0.04 -1.38 -2.44
CA ASP A 178 -0.57 -0.91 -1.17
C ASP A 178 -2.10 -0.69 -1.32
N ARG A 179 -2.62 -0.58 -2.54
CA ARG A 179 -4.05 -0.49 -2.80
C ARG A 179 -4.61 -1.89 -2.99
N THR A 180 -5.19 -2.47 -1.94
CA THR A 180 -5.72 -3.86 -1.94
C THR A 180 -6.68 -4.14 -3.10
N ILE A 181 -7.46 -3.14 -3.55
CA ILE A 181 -8.36 -3.23 -4.71
C ILE A 181 -7.62 -3.57 -6.02
N LEU A 182 -6.33 -3.22 -6.13
CA LEU A 182 -5.49 -3.48 -7.30
C LEU A 182 -4.74 -4.82 -7.20
N VAL A 183 -4.80 -5.56 -6.09
CA VAL A 183 -4.09 -6.84 -5.97
C VAL A 183 -4.44 -7.82 -7.11
N PRO A 184 -5.71 -8.01 -7.52
CA PRO A 184 -6.04 -8.88 -8.66
C PRO A 184 -5.28 -8.54 -9.96
N LEU A 185 -5.05 -7.26 -10.25
CA LEU A 185 -4.27 -6.82 -11.41
C LEU A 185 -2.81 -7.31 -11.32
N PHE A 186 -2.19 -7.22 -10.14
CA PHE A 186 -0.81 -7.69 -9.93
C PHE A 186 -0.69 -9.20 -10.03
N LEU A 187 -1.70 -9.94 -9.56
CA LEU A 187 -1.75 -11.39 -9.74
C LEU A 187 -1.85 -11.76 -11.23
N ASN A 188 -2.80 -11.14 -11.95
CA ASN A 188 -3.02 -11.39 -13.38
C ASN A 188 -1.82 -11.03 -14.25
N THR A 189 -1.01 -10.05 -13.84
CA THR A 189 0.19 -9.62 -14.56
C THR A 189 1.45 -10.36 -14.14
N GLY A 190 1.34 -11.32 -13.21
CA GLY A 190 2.39 -12.29 -12.84
C GLY A 190 3.34 -11.83 -11.72
N TYR A 191 2.99 -10.79 -10.95
CA TYR A 191 3.87 -10.26 -9.91
C TYR A 191 4.08 -11.21 -8.73
N ALA A 192 3.13 -12.11 -8.45
CA ALA A 192 3.26 -13.07 -7.36
C ALA A 192 4.49 -13.97 -7.50
N ASN A 193 4.79 -14.45 -8.72
CA ASN A 193 6.02 -15.21 -8.97
C ASN A 193 7.25 -14.31 -8.94
N SER A 194 7.20 -13.17 -9.65
CA SER A 194 8.37 -12.27 -9.76
C SER A 194 8.81 -11.72 -8.41
N VAL A 195 7.90 -11.31 -7.52
CA VAL A 195 8.28 -10.79 -6.20
C VAL A 195 9.02 -11.83 -5.36
N ILE A 196 8.67 -13.11 -5.50
CA ILE A 196 9.35 -14.20 -4.82
C ILE A 196 10.79 -14.34 -5.32
N GLU A 197 11.01 -14.28 -6.63
CA GLU A 197 12.35 -14.28 -7.21
C GLU A 197 13.14 -13.02 -6.86
N TRP A 198 12.47 -11.88 -6.73
CA TRP A 198 13.07 -10.62 -6.29
C TRP A 198 13.55 -10.71 -4.86
N ILE A 199 12.78 -11.32 -3.96
CA ILE A 199 13.16 -11.50 -2.55
C ILE A 199 14.39 -12.42 -2.43
N LYS A 200 14.45 -13.51 -3.19
CA LYS A 200 15.59 -14.44 -3.21
C LYS A 200 16.88 -13.77 -3.64
N ASN A 201 16.79 -12.84 -4.60
CA ASN A 201 17.95 -12.19 -5.20
C ASN A 201 18.08 -10.71 -4.82
N ARG A 202 17.40 -10.26 -3.75
CA ARG A 202 17.22 -8.82 -3.48
C ARG A 202 18.53 -8.06 -3.32
N GLU A 203 19.52 -8.67 -2.68
CA GLU A 203 20.86 -8.10 -2.45
C GLU A 203 21.66 -7.91 -3.74
N ILE A 204 21.34 -8.69 -4.78
CA ILE A 204 22.00 -8.60 -6.10
C ILE A 204 21.22 -7.62 -7.00
N LYS A 205 19.92 -7.45 -6.76
CA LYS A 205 18.99 -6.84 -7.71
C LYS A 205 18.64 -5.39 -7.38
N PHE A 206 18.61 -5.05 -6.10
CA PHE A 206 18.21 -3.72 -5.64
C PHE A 206 19.33 -3.06 -4.85
N ARG A 207 19.37 -1.73 -4.90
CA ARG A 207 20.24 -0.92 -4.04
C ARG A 207 19.81 -1.04 -2.58
N ASP A 208 20.73 -0.71 -1.67
CA ASP A 208 20.51 -0.78 -0.22
C ASP A 208 19.22 -0.06 0.24
N ASP A 209 18.94 1.12 -0.30
CA ASP A 209 17.74 1.92 0.00
C ASP A 209 16.42 1.33 -0.54
N LYS A 210 16.50 0.25 -1.33
CA LYS A 210 15.38 -0.43 -1.99
C LYS A 210 15.30 -1.92 -1.70
N LEU A 211 16.23 -2.49 -0.92
CA LEU A 211 16.27 -3.92 -0.59
C LEU A 211 14.95 -4.43 0.01
N ASN A 212 14.25 -3.58 0.75
CA ASN A 212 13.03 -3.94 1.47
C ASN A 212 11.77 -3.86 0.59
N ALA A 213 11.81 -3.18 -0.56
CA ALA A 213 10.64 -2.97 -1.40
C ALA A 213 9.96 -4.29 -1.85
N PRO A 214 10.68 -5.35 -2.27
CA PRO A 214 10.06 -6.64 -2.59
C PRO A 214 9.31 -7.27 -1.40
N ILE A 215 9.79 -7.07 -0.17
CA ILE A 215 9.17 -7.63 1.04
C ILE A 215 7.87 -6.88 1.36
N HIS A 216 7.86 -5.54 1.23
CA HIS A 216 6.61 -4.79 1.35
C HIS A 216 5.62 -5.10 0.23
N ILE A 217 6.08 -5.32 -1.01
CA ILE A 217 5.20 -5.78 -2.11
C ILE A 217 4.58 -7.14 -1.76
N LEU A 218 5.37 -8.07 -1.24
CA LEU A 218 4.86 -9.38 -0.81
C LEU A 218 3.82 -9.23 0.31
N HIS A 219 4.09 -8.39 1.31
CA HIS A 219 3.12 -8.05 2.35
C HIS A 219 1.83 -7.50 1.76
N ASN A 220 1.94 -6.53 0.85
CA ASN A 220 0.79 -5.91 0.22
C ASN A 220 -0.09 -6.92 -0.53
N LEU A 221 0.53 -7.86 -1.25
CA LEU A 221 -0.18 -8.95 -1.92
C LEU A 221 -0.80 -9.95 -0.93
N SER A 222 -0.13 -10.27 0.18
CA SER A 222 -0.63 -11.23 1.18
C SER A 222 -1.77 -10.69 2.05
N ARG A 223 -2.11 -9.40 1.96
CA ARG A 223 -3.33 -8.83 2.56
C ARG A 223 -4.61 -9.23 1.81
N HIS A 224 -4.50 -9.83 0.63
CA HIS A 224 -5.64 -10.29 -0.17
C HIS A 224 -5.66 -11.82 -0.25
N ASP A 225 -6.83 -12.45 -0.08
CA ASP A 225 -6.95 -13.92 -0.08
C ASP A 225 -6.46 -14.58 -1.37
N ASP A 226 -6.78 -14.00 -2.53
CA ASP A 226 -6.26 -14.50 -3.81
C ASP A 226 -4.74 -14.34 -3.91
N GLY A 227 -4.19 -13.30 -3.28
CA GLY A 227 -2.75 -13.12 -3.16
C GLY A 227 -2.13 -14.19 -2.29
N ILE A 228 -2.71 -14.50 -1.12
CA ILE A 228 -2.25 -15.60 -0.25
C ILE A 228 -2.22 -16.93 -1.01
N LYS A 229 -3.30 -17.26 -1.74
CA LYS A 229 -3.37 -18.51 -2.53
C LYS A 229 -2.26 -18.57 -3.57
N GLU A 230 -2.13 -17.51 -4.38
CA GLU A 230 -1.16 -17.48 -5.47
C GLU A 230 0.28 -17.51 -4.93
N LEU A 231 0.58 -16.76 -3.87
CA LEU A 231 1.90 -16.77 -3.22
C LEU A 231 2.26 -18.14 -2.62
N ASN A 232 1.28 -18.86 -2.07
CA ASN A 232 1.49 -20.21 -1.55
C ASN A 232 1.82 -21.24 -2.65
N ILE A 233 1.40 -21.03 -3.91
CA ILE A 233 1.84 -21.85 -5.05
C ILE A 233 3.37 -21.75 -5.24
N TYR A 234 3.96 -20.60 -4.96
CA TYR A 234 5.39 -20.34 -5.11
C TYR A 234 6.20 -20.56 -3.81
N ASN A 235 5.64 -21.29 -2.83
CA ASN A 235 6.28 -21.57 -1.53
C ASN A 235 6.73 -20.30 -0.77
N ALA A 236 5.97 -19.21 -0.87
CA ALA A 236 6.30 -17.93 -0.25
C ALA A 236 6.59 -18.05 1.26
N LEU A 237 5.81 -18.86 1.99
CA LEU A 237 6.00 -19.07 3.44
C LEU A 237 7.39 -19.63 3.76
N GLN A 238 7.86 -20.64 3.02
CA GLN A 238 9.19 -21.22 3.23
C GLN A 238 10.29 -20.19 2.95
N ILE A 239 10.12 -19.38 1.92
CA ILE A 239 11.09 -18.36 1.51
C ILE A 239 11.20 -17.28 2.59
N ILE A 240 10.06 -16.82 3.12
CA ILE A 240 10.03 -15.83 4.21
C ILE A 240 10.58 -16.40 5.53
N ASN A 241 10.39 -17.70 5.79
CA ASN A 241 10.99 -18.35 6.96
C ASN A 241 12.53 -18.39 6.88
N ASN A 242 13.09 -18.41 5.66
CA ASN A 242 14.53 -18.45 5.44
C ASN A 242 15.19 -17.07 5.38
N ILE A 243 14.42 -15.97 5.47
CA ILE A 243 15.02 -14.63 5.52
C ILE A 243 15.65 -14.43 6.90
N ASN A 244 16.97 -14.33 6.91
CA ASN A 244 17.72 -13.84 8.07
C ASN A 244 17.72 -12.32 8.04
N ILE A 245 17.26 -11.71 9.14
CA ILE A 245 17.38 -10.27 9.39
C ILE A 245 18.57 -10.12 10.31
N GLU A 246 19.66 -9.53 9.81
CA GLU A 246 20.82 -9.22 10.65
C GLU A 246 20.47 -8.02 11.55
N PRO A 247 20.45 -8.19 12.89
CA PRO A 247 20.15 -7.09 13.80
C PRO A 247 21.15 -5.95 13.61
N ASN A 248 20.67 -4.70 13.56
CA ASN A 248 21.48 -3.48 13.46
C ASN A 248 22.25 -3.25 12.15
N LYS A 249 22.04 -4.05 11.10
CA LYS A 249 22.66 -3.79 9.78
C LYS A 249 21.96 -2.66 9.00
N TYR A 250 20.69 -2.44 9.28
CA TYR A 250 19.85 -1.44 8.63
C TYR A 250 19.09 -0.65 9.69
N ASP A 251 18.94 0.66 9.49
CA ASP A 251 18.17 1.54 10.37
C ASP A 251 16.71 1.08 10.53
N ASP A 252 16.20 0.27 9.57
CA ASP A 252 14.82 -0.26 9.53
C ASP A 252 14.69 -1.74 9.93
N SER A 253 15.66 -2.30 10.69
CA SER A 253 15.65 -3.74 11.02
C SER A 253 14.41 -4.21 11.82
N ASP A 254 13.87 -3.35 12.69
CA ASP A 254 12.63 -3.64 13.43
C ASP A 254 11.40 -3.65 12.52
N ASP A 255 11.31 -2.71 11.59
CA ASP A 255 10.22 -2.62 10.61
C ASP A 255 10.16 -3.88 9.74
N MET A 256 11.33 -4.35 9.29
CA MET A 256 11.44 -5.59 8.52
C MET A 256 11.05 -6.82 9.31
N THR A 257 11.43 -6.88 10.58
CA THR A 257 11.05 -7.98 11.47
C THR A 257 9.54 -8.08 11.63
N ILE A 258 8.87 -6.93 11.81
CA ILE A 258 7.42 -6.86 11.90
C ILE A 258 6.76 -7.31 10.59
N HIS A 259 7.17 -6.75 9.45
CA HIS A 259 6.57 -7.12 8.16
C HIS A 259 6.76 -8.61 7.84
N ILE A 260 7.94 -9.18 8.13
CA ILE A 260 8.18 -10.62 7.96
C ILE A 260 7.26 -11.45 8.85
N ALA A 261 7.08 -11.07 10.12
CA ALA A 261 6.16 -11.76 11.02
C ALA A 261 4.70 -11.66 10.54
N MET A 262 4.27 -10.49 10.09
CA MET A 262 2.94 -10.26 9.52
C MET A 262 2.72 -11.10 8.26
N ILE A 263 3.67 -11.13 7.32
CA ILE A 263 3.60 -11.98 6.12
C ILE A 263 3.50 -13.46 6.50
N ARG A 264 4.32 -13.94 7.44
CA ARG A 264 4.25 -15.33 7.93
C ARG A 264 2.85 -15.64 8.44
N ALA A 265 2.27 -14.78 9.27
CA ALA A 265 0.93 -14.98 9.81
C ALA A 265 -0.11 -15.02 8.68
N LEU A 266 -0.04 -14.09 7.73
CA LEU A 266 -0.96 -14.01 6.60
C LEU A 266 -0.88 -15.24 5.68
N LEU A 267 0.31 -15.82 5.47
CA LEU A 267 0.49 -16.99 4.59
C LEU A 267 0.17 -18.34 5.25
N THR A 268 0.35 -18.47 6.56
CA THR A 268 0.13 -19.73 7.30
C THR A 268 -1.35 -20.10 7.39
N ASP A 269 -1.71 -21.39 7.27
CA ASP A 269 -3.11 -21.82 7.44
C ASP A 269 -3.58 -21.66 8.90
N ILE A 270 -4.88 -21.39 9.12
CA ILE A 270 -5.42 -21.27 10.48
C ILE A 270 -5.15 -22.53 11.32
N ASN A 271 -5.28 -23.72 10.73
CA ASN A 271 -5.09 -24.96 11.49
C ASN A 271 -3.62 -25.16 11.88
N GLN A 272 -2.68 -24.63 11.08
CA GLN A 272 -1.27 -24.60 11.44
C GLN A 272 -1.01 -23.59 12.57
N ILE A 273 -1.62 -22.41 12.52
CA ILE A 273 -1.49 -21.41 13.61
C ILE A 273 -2.01 -21.95 14.94
N LYS A 274 -3.17 -22.64 14.93
CA LYS A 274 -3.76 -23.25 16.13
C LYS A 274 -2.81 -24.18 16.90
N ILE A 275 -1.85 -24.80 16.20
CA ILE A 275 -0.89 -25.74 16.78
C ILE A 275 0.53 -25.16 16.89
N ASP A 276 0.80 -24.01 16.30
CA ASP A 276 2.11 -23.36 16.30
C ASP A 276 2.22 -22.33 17.42
N SER A 277 2.82 -22.75 18.54
CA SER A 277 3.08 -21.87 19.68
C SER A 277 4.47 -21.23 19.67
N THR A 278 5.34 -21.56 18.71
CA THR A 278 6.77 -21.21 18.78
C THR A 278 7.21 -20.16 17.78
N SER A 279 6.50 -20.00 16.65
CA SER A 279 6.91 -19.05 15.60
C SER A 279 6.72 -17.59 15.97
N TYR A 280 5.92 -17.27 17.00
CA TYR A 280 5.61 -15.91 17.42
C TYR A 280 6.06 -15.69 18.87
N SER A 281 7.30 -15.20 19.02
CA SER A 281 7.82 -14.84 20.35
C SER A 281 7.04 -13.65 20.93
N ASN A 282 7.06 -13.51 22.25
CA ASN A 282 6.47 -12.36 22.95
C ASN A 282 6.99 -11.02 22.41
N GLN A 283 8.27 -10.97 22.02
CA GLN A 283 8.85 -9.76 21.44
C GLN A 283 8.15 -9.37 20.13
N ILE A 284 7.95 -10.34 19.22
CA ILE A 284 7.27 -10.10 17.94
C ILE A 284 5.82 -9.67 18.18
N LEU A 285 5.11 -10.33 19.10
CA LEU A 285 3.74 -9.98 19.47
C LEU A 285 3.67 -8.53 20.00
N ASN A 286 4.60 -8.15 20.89
CA ASN A 286 4.68 -6.80 21.43
C ASN A 286 4.96 -5.76 20.34
N MET A 287 5.80 -6.07 19.35
CA MET A 287 6.04 -5.17 18.22
C MET A 287 4.79 -4.96 17.36
N ILE A 288 4.00 -6.02 17.09
CA ILE A 288 2.73 -5.92 16.35
C ILE A 288 1.69 -5.10 17.14
N ILE A 289 1.60 -5.30 18.45
CA ILE A 289 0.69 -4.53 19.32
C ILE A 289 1.13 -3.06 19.36
N GLN A 290 2.43 -2.81 19.48
CA GLN A 290 2.99 -1.46 19.50
C GLN A 290 2.70 -0.73 18.18
N LEU A 291 2.80 -1.43 17.04
CA LEU A 291 2.39 -0.89 15.73
C LEU A 291 0.91 -0.45 15.73
N CYS A 292 0.02 -1.21 16.36
CA CYS A 292 -1.39 -0.80 16.52
C CYS A 292 -1.53 0.46 17.38
N ILE A 293 -0.82 0.52 18.51
CA ILE A 293 -0.84 1.66 19.45
C ILE A 293 -0.32 2.92 18.77
N ASP A 294 0.78 2.83 18.02
CA ASP A 294 1.37 3.98 17.36
C ASP A 294 0.55 4.45 16.16
N ALA A 295 -0.05 3.53 15.40
CA ALA A 295 -1.00 3.88 14.36
C ALA A 295 -2.21 4.63 14.95
N ALA A 296 -2.73 4.22 16.11
CA ALA A 296 -3.89 4.85 16.75
C ALA A 296 -3.64 6.30 17.21
N LYS A 297 -2.39 6.72 17.39
CA LYS A 297 -2.02 8.10 17.74
C LYS A 297 -2.13 9.06 16.54
N ASN A 298 -2.15 8.54 15.32
CA ASN A 298 -2.22 9.33 14.09
C ASN A 298 -3.68 9.56 13.66
N GLU A 299 -4.03 10.76 13.19
CA GLU A 299 -5.39 11.07 12.71
C GLU A 299 -5.84 10.22 11.52
N ARG A 300 -4.88 9.74 10.70
CA ARG A 300 -5.11 8.83 9.57
C ARG A 300 -4.94 7.36 9.94
N TYR A 301 -4.73 7.05 11.23
CA TYR A 301 -4.56 5.69 11.75
C TYR A 301 -3.45 4.90 11.06
N ARG A 302 -2.36 5.58 10.72
CA ARG A 302 -1.21 4.99 10.04
C ARG A 302 0.08 5.22 10.83
N TYR A 303 0.94 4.21 10.84
CA TYR A 303 2.31 4.29 11.33
C TYR A 303 3.21 3.43 10.43
N ASN A 304 4.40 3.95 10.09
CA ASN A 304 5.32 3.33 9.13
C ASN A 304 4.62 2.81 7.85
N GLY A 305 3.73 3.62 7.28
CA GLY A 305 2.98 3.28 6.07
C GLY A 305 1.78 2.35 6.27
N SER A 306 1.77 1.52 7.32
CA SER A 306 0.70 0.57 7.63
C SER A 306 -0.51 1.24 8.27
N HIS A 307 -1.70 0.98 7.77
CA HIS A 307 -2.96 1.34 8.44
C HIS A 307 -3.23 0.39 9.61
N ILE A 308 -3.88 0.86 10.66
CA ILE A 308 -4.14 0.08 11.89
C ILE A 308 -4.88 -1.23 11.63
N SER A 309 -5.71 -1.30 10.58
CA SER A 309 -6.40 -2.53 10.20
C SER A 309 -5.46 -3.68 9.83
N GLU A 310 -4.26 -3.38 9.37
CA GLU A 310 -3.30 -4.37 8.87
C GLU A 310 -2.71 -5.22 10.01
N PRO A 311 -2.07 -4.66 11.05
CA PRO A 311 -1.62 -5.45 12.19
C PRO A 311 -2.80 -6.05 12.98
N LEU A 312 -3.97 -5.39 13.04
CA LEU A 312 -5.16 -5.99 13.68
C LEU A 312 -5.66 -7.23 12.93
N THR A 313 -5.58 -7.24 11.59
CA THR A 313 -5.91 -8.41 10.76
C THR A 313 -5.00 -9.59 11.08
N VAL A 314 -3.71 -9.32 11.28
CA VAL A 314 -2.74 -10.31 11.70
C VAL A 314 -3.09 -10.87 13.08
N LEU A 315 -3.46 -10.01 14.05
CA LEU A 315 -3.89 -10.45 15.37
C LEU A 315 -5.13 -11.35 15.32
N VAL A 316 -6.13 -11.05 14.47
CA VAL A 316 -7.30 -11.94 14.28
C VAL A 316 -6.85 -13.34 13.92
N LYS A 317 -5.86 -13.45 13.03
CA LYS A 317 -5.37 -14.73 12.57
C LYS A 317 -4.56 -15.46 13.64
N LEU A 318 -3.70 -14.74 14.36
CA LEU A 318 -2.89 -15.29 15.46
C LEU A 318 -3.72 -15.73 16.67
N PHE A 319 -4.82 -15.02 16.97
CA PHE A 319 -5.70 -15.29 18.12
C PHE A 319 -6.56 -16.55 18.00
N TYR A 320 -6.47 -17.27 16.87
CA TYR A 320 -6.96 -18.64 16.81
C TYR A 320 -6.11 -19.62 17.63
N ASN A 321 -4.90 -19.24 18.04
CA ASN A 321 -4.07 -19.98 18.99
C ASN A 321 -4.25 -19.40 20.41
N ASP A 322 -4.80 -20.23 21.30
CA ASP A 322 -5.12 -19.84 22.68
C ASP A 322 -3.88 -19.41 23.48
N GLU A 323 -2.72 -20.02 23.22
CA GLU A 323 -1.46 -19.68 23.89
C GLU A 323 -0.95 -18.31 23.43
N ILE A 324 -1.01 -18.01 22.13
CA ILE A 324 -0.64 -16.69 21.60
C ILE A 324 -1.58 -15.61 22.13
N LEU A 325 -2.88 -15.87 22.17
CA LEU A 325 -3.86 -14.94 22.75
C LEU A 325 -3.55 -14.70 24.22
N HIS A 326 -3.36 -15.77 25.00
CA HIS A 326 -3.03 -15.66 26.42
C HIS A 326 -1.73 -14.89 26.65
N ASN A 327 -0.66 -15.22 25.93
CA ASN A 327 0.63 -14.54 26.01
C ASN A 327 0.54 -13.06 25.64
N THR A 328 -0.28 -12.70 24.66
CA THR A 328 -0.54 -11.30 24.27
C THR A 328 -1.12 -10.48 25.43
N PHE A 329 -2.04 -11.08 26.19
CA PHE A 329 -2.67 -10.43 27.34
C PHE A 329 -1.82 -10.52 28.62
N CYS A 330 -1.01 -11.57 28.80
CA CYS A 330 -0.25 -11.81 30.04
C CYS A 330 1.21 -11.30 30.02
N ASN A 331 1.94 -11.33 28.88
CA ASN A 331 3.39 -11.07 28.87
C ASN A 331 3.81 -9.60 28.70
N ASN A 332 2.88 -8.66 28.64
CA ASN A 332 3.19 -7.22 28.81
C ASN A 332 3.53 -6.87 30.27
N GLU A 333 3.62 -7.85 31.17
CA GLU A 333 4.01 -7.70 32.58
C GLU A 333 5.49 -7.36 32.83
N THR A 334 6.34 -7.34 31.79
CA THR A 334 7.77 -7.03 31.99
C THR A 334 8.05 -5.53 32.01
N LYS A 335 8.06 -4.99 33.24
CA LYS A 335 8.53 -3.66 33.71
C LYS A 335 7.50 -2.55 33.85
N SER A 336 6.39 -2.79 34.54
CA SER A 336 5.95 -1.81 35.55
C SER A 336 5.11 -2.51 36.62
N SER A 337 5.44 -2.23 37.87
CA SER A 337 4.74 -2.71 39.06
C SER A 337 3.30 -2.17 39.11
N SER A 338 2.36 -2.86 38.47
CA SER A 338 0.91 -2.88 38.79
C SER A 338 0.20 -3.83 37.82
N SER A 339 -0.03 -5.07 38.26
CA SER A 339 -0.48 -6.25 37.50
C SER A 339 -1.96 -6.24 37.06
N SER A 340 -2.52 -5.06 36.75
CA SER A 340 -3.89 -4.92 36.20
C SER A 340 -4.01 -3.93 35.04
N SER A 341 -2.91 -3.32 34.58
CA SER A 341 -2.93 -2.16 33.66
C SER A 341 -2.85 -2.50 32.16
N ASN A 342 -2.41 -3.71 31.77
CA ASN A 342 -2.02 -3.98 30.37
C ASN A 342 -3.01 -4.81 29.53
N ILE A 343 -3.78 -5.73 30.12
CA ILE A 343 -4.92 -6.38 29.44
C ILE A 343 -5.98 -5.33 29.11
N GLN A 344 -6.17 -4.45 30.08
CA GLN A 344 -7.09 -3.33 30.00
C GLN A 344 -6.69 -2.41 28.83
N SER A 345 -5.41 -2.14 28.59
CA SER A 345 -4.98 -1.18 27.55
C SER A 345 -5.25 -1.63 26.11
N LEU A 346 -5.04 -2.90 25.75
CA LEU A 346 -5.38 -3.40 24.40
C LEU A 346 -6.90 -3.48 24.21
N LEU A 347 -7.65 -3.96 25.20
CA LEU A 347 -9.11 -3.99 25.13
C LEU A 347 -9.70 -2.57 25.05
N GLU A 348 -9.19 -1.63 25.85
CA GLU A 348 -9.58 -0.22 25.81
C GLU A 348 -9.25 0.41 24.45
N LEU A 349 -8.08 0.09 23.88
CA LEU A 349 -7.74 0.51 22.52
C LEU A 349 -8.75 -0.02 21.51
N LEU A 350 -9.04 -1.32 21.52
CA LEU A 350 -10.01 -1.93 20.60
C LEU A 350 -11.41 -1.33 20.74
N VAL A 351 -11.87 -1.08 21.98
CA VAL A 351 -13.16 -0.40 22.24
C VAL A 351 -13.14 1.02 21.71
N SER A 352 -12.10 1.79 22.00
CA SER A 352 -11.93 3.18 21.52
C SER A 352 -11.97 3.27 19.99
N LEU A 353 -11.25 2.36 19.31
CA LEU A 353 -11.26 2.27 17.86
C LEU A 353 -12.64 1.89 17.33
N LEU A 354 -13.29 0.88 17.93
CA LEU A 354 -14.63 0.46 17.50
C LEU A 354 -15.65 1.60 17.61
N ILE A 355 -15.63 2.36 18.71
CA ILE A 355 -16.49 3.54 18.90
C ILE A 355 -16.24 4.58 17.80
N LYS A 356 -15.00 4.71 17.35
CA LYS A 356 -14.61 5.72 16.37
C LYS A 356 -14.92 5.33 14.92
N PHE A 357 -14.82 4.04 14.58
CA PHE A 357 -15.08 3.55 13.24
C PHE A 357 -16.53 3.11 13.03
N TYR A 358 -17.23 2.60 14.04
CA TYR A 358 -18.61 2.10 13.90
C TYR A 358 -19.59 3.15 13.33
N PRO A 359 -19.60 4.42 13.77
CA PRO A 359 -20.49 5.43 13.22
C PRO A 359 -20.23 5.78 11.75
N LYS A 360 -19.06 5.39 11.22
CA LYS A 360 -18.67 5.63 9.83
C LYS A 360 -19.06 4.47 8.93
N ILE A 361 -19.54 3.37 9.51
CA ILE A 361 -20.06 2.27 8.72
C ILE A 361 -21.22 2.79 7.88
N ASN A 362 -21.19 2.48 6.59
CA ASN A 362 -22.17 2.91 5.58
C ASN A 362 -22.23 4.43 5.28
N PHE A 363 -21.35 5.23 5.90
CA PHE A 363 -21.13 6.63 5.49
C PHE A 363 -19.93 6.68 4.52
N ASP A 364 -20.11 7.35 3.38
CA ASP A 364 -19.06 7.71 2.42
C ASP A 364 -18.33 6.60 1.63
N ASN A 365 -18.79 5.34 1.66
CA ASN A 365 -18.15 4.22 0.94
C ASN A 365 -16.66 4.01 1.30
N ASP A 366 -16.19 4.43 2.50
CA ASP A 366 -14.81 4.17 2.90
C ASP A 366 -14.64 2.70 3.32
N ILE A 367 -14.31 1.87 2.33
CA ILE A 367 -14.12 0.42 2.45
C ILE A 367 -13.11 0.07 3.56
N LEU A 368 -12.10 0.92 3.80
CA LEU A 368 -11.05 0.65 4.78
C LEU A 368 -11.55 0.82 6.22
N GLU A 369 -12.41 1.80 6.47
CA GLU A 369 -13.00 2.03 7.79
C GLU A 369 -13.99 0.91 8.14
N ASN A 370 -14.84 0.52 7.17
CA ASN A 370 -15.72 -0.65 7.29
C ASN A 370 -14.92 -1.91 7.62
N TYR A 371 -13.85 -2.16 6.85
CA TYR A 371 -12.95 -3.28 7.07
C TYR A 371 -12.36 -3.29 8.49
N THR A 372 -11.95 -2.13 9.00
CA THR A 372 -11.37 -2.00 10.34
C THR A 372 -12.38 -2.40 11.43
N CYS A 373 -13.66 -2.02 11.28
CA CYS A 373 -14.72 -2.47 12.18
C CYS A 373 -14.92 -3.99 12.17
N VAL A 374 -14.93 -4.60 10.98
CA VAL A 374 -15.03 -6.07 10.83
C VAL A 374 -13.92 -6.76 11.62
N VAL A 375 -12.68 -6.29 11.45
CA VAL A 375 -11.49 -6.85 12.12
C VAL A 375 -11.63 -6.76 13.64
N ILE A 376 -12.01 -5.59 14.17
CA ILE A 376 -12.14 -5.38 15.62
C ILE A 376 -13.23 -6.28 16.23
N LEU A 377 -14.38 -6.42 15.57
CA LEU A 377 -15.44 -7.32 16.05
C LEU A 377 -15.02 -8.79 16.01
N ASN A 378 -14.24 -9.21 15.01
CA ASN A 378 -13.68 -10.56 14.98
C ASN A 378 -12.67 -10.78 16.13
N LEU A 379 -11.87 -9.77 16.50
CA LEU A 379 -11.01 -9.84 17.69
C LEU A 379 -11.84 -10.03 18.96
N PHE A 380 -12.88 -9.21 19.18
CA PHE A 380 -13.77 -9.37 20.34
C PHE A 380 -14.46 -10.73 20.37
N TRP A 381 -14.88 -11.26 19.22
CA TRP A 381 -15.42 -12.60 19.14
C TRP A 381 -14.41 -13.65 19.60
N LEU A 382 -13.18 -13.64 19.08
CA LEU A 382 -12.13 -14.58 19.49
C LEU A 382 -11.83 -14.49 20.99
N ILE A 383 -11.68 -13.26 21.52
CA ILE A 383 -11.41 -13.03 22.94
C ILE A 383 -12.58 -13.53 23.82
N SER A 384 -13.84 -13.30 23.39
CA SER A 384 -15.03 -13.70 24.15
C SER A 384 -15.20 -15.22 24.32
N ASN A 385 -14.54 -16.03 23.49
CA ASN A 385 -14.56 -17.49 23.63
C ASN A 385 -13.94 -17.92 24.98
N HIS A 386 -13.02 -17.14 25.54
CA HIS A 386 -12.34 -17.46 26.79
C HIS A 386 -13.07 -16.84 27.99
N GLU A 387 -13.47 -17.68 28.93
CA GLU A 387 -14.24 -17.30 30.13
C GLU A 387 -13.62 -16.15 30.92
N GLN A 388 -12.29 -16.17 31.07
CA GLN A 388 -11.55 -15.18 31.85
C GLN A 388 -11.70 -13.73 31.35
N TYR A 389 -11.99 -13.51 30.06
CA TYR A 389 -12.16 -12.17 29.50
C TYR A 389 -13.62 -11.72 29.41
N ARG A 390 -14.60 -12.63 29.57
CA ARG A 390 -16.03 -12.32 29.39
C ARG A 390 -16.50 -11.20 30.31
N GLN A 391 -16.11 -11.24 31.59
CA GLN A 391 -16.53 -10.20 32.54
C GLN A 391 -15.89 -8.85 32.21
N ILE A 392 -14.63 -8.84 31.76
CA ILE A 392 -13.93 -7.62 31.35
C ILE A 392 -14.65 -7.00 30.15
N ILE A 393 -15.01 -7.81 29.16
CA ILE A 393 -15.76 -7.37 27.98
C ILE A 393 -17.13 -6.81 28.36
N ARG A 394 -17.89 -7.49 29.24
CA ARG A 394 -19.21 -7.02 29.70
C ARG A 394 -19.16 -5.64 30.36
N ASN A 395 -18.05 -5.28 30.99
CA ASN A 395 -17.88 -3.99 31.67
C ASN A 395 -17.72 -2.81 30.69
N PHE A 396 -17.50 -3.06 29.39
CA PHE A 396 -17.47 -2.00 28.37
C PHE A 396 -18.88 -1.71 27.84
N GLU A 397 -19.62 -0.84 28.52
CA GLU A 397 -21.02 -0.51 28.18
C GLU A 397 -21.19 -0.02 26.73
N GLN A 398 -20.26 0.79 26.23
CA GLN A 398 -20.29 1.31 24.86
C GLN A 398 -20.12 0.21 23.80
N LEU A 399 -19.23 -0.76 24.05
CA LEU A 399 -19.07 -1.95 23.20
C LEU A 399 -20.38 -2.74 23.16
N MET A 400 -21.00 -2.98 24.32
CA MET A 400 -22.26 -3.71 24.41
C MET A 400 -23.41 -2.99 23.69
N SER A 401 -23.42 -1.65 23.71
CA SER A 401 -24.36 -0.84 22.95
C SER A 401 -24.18 -1.05 21.44
N ILE A 402 -22.94 -0.93 20.94
CA ILE A 402 -22.60 -1.13 19.53
C ILE A 402 -22.98 -2.53 19.05
N ILE A 403 -22.65 -3.58 19.82
CA ILE A 403 -22.98 -4.97 19.48
C ILE A 403 -24.50 -5.16 19.32
N LYS A 404 -25.31 -4.55 20.20
CA LYS A 404 -26.77 -4.62 20.11
C LYS A 404 -27.29 -3.84 18.91
N SER A 405 -26.74 -2.68 18.61
CA SER A 405 -27.11 -1.88 17.43
C SER A 405 -26.82 -2.65 16.14
N VAL A 406 -25.62 -3.21 15.99
CA VAL A 406 -25.22 -4.04 14.84
C VAL A 406 -26.23 -5.17 14.54
N LEU A 407 -26.79 -5.79 15.58
CA LEU A 407 -27.74 -6.89 15.43
C LEU A 407 -29.14 -6.43 15.02
N ASN A 408 -29.49 -5.19 15.38
CA ASN A 408 -30.79 -4.59 15.08
C ASN A 408 -30.76 -3.79 13.77
N ASP A 409 -29.59 -3.40 13.27
CA ASP A 409 -29.44 -2.67 12.02
C ASP A 409 -29.90 -3.53 10.83
N GLU A 410 -30.88 -3.01 10.08
CA GLU A 410 -31.35 -3.63 8.83
C GLU A 410 -30.37 -3.40 7.66
N GLU A 411 -29.39 -2.51 7.84
CA GLU A 411 -28.40 -2.17 6.81
C GLU A 411 -27.56 -3.37 6.37
N ILE A 412 -27.23 -3.39 5.07
CA ILE A 412 -26.36 -4.39 4.47
C ILE A 412 -24.93 -3.93 4.68
N PHE A 413 -24.21 -4.62 5.56
CA PHE A 413 -22.78 -4.42 5.73
C PHE A 413 -22.02 -4.90 4.48
N ILE A 414 -21.15 -4.04 3.95
CA ILE A 414 -20.30 -4.36 2.80
C ILE A 414 -19.13 -5.23 3.29
N ASP A 415 -19.23 -6.55 3.07
CA ASP A 415 -18.19 -7.53 3.44
C ASP A 415 -17.10 -7.70 2.35
N THR A 416 -16.99 -6.76 1.40
CA THR A 416 -16.03 -6.85 0.29
C THR A 416 -14.59 -6.79 0.82
N PHE A 417 -13.72 -7.67 0.33
CA PHE A 417 -12.30 -7.80 0.72
C PHE A 417 -12.04 -8.31 2.15
N MET A 418 -13.03 -8.91 2.82
CA MET A 418 -12.82 -9.61 4.08
C MET A 418 -12.05 -10.93 3.87
N PRO A 419 -10.94 -11.17 4.60
CA PRO A 419 -10.27 -12.46 4.59
C PRO A 419 -11.24 -13.59 4.94
N ARG A 420 -11.12 -14.74 4.28
CA ARG A 420 -11.89 -15.98 4.55
C ARG A 420 -11.84 -16.44 6.01
N THR A 421 -10.85 -15.97 6.76
CA THR A 421 -10.64 -16.29 8.17
C THR A 421 -11.57 -15.53 9.12
N MET A 422 -12.27 -14.50 8.61
CA MET A 422 -13.15 -13.62 9.38
C MET A 422 -14.62 -13.92 9.12
N LYS A 423 -15.44 -13.68 10.15
CA LYS A 423 -16.89 -13.69 10.08
C LYS A 423 -17.42 -12.30 9.76
N SER A 424 -18.61 -12.24 9.17
CA SER A 424 -19.32 -10.98 8.95
C SER A 424 -19.60 -10.27 10.27
N ILE A 425 -19.79 -8.95 10.21
CA ILE A 425 -20.07 -8.10 11.38
C ILE A 425 -21.24 -8.65 12.23
N LYS A 426 -22.36 -8.99 11.58
CA LYS A 426 -23.55 -9.52 12.27
C LYS A 426 -23.28 -10.87 12.93
N GLN A 427 -22.54 -11.75 12.26
CA GLN A 427 -22.22 -13.06 12.82
C GLN A 427 -21.27 -12.93 14.02
N SER A 428 -20.22 -12.10 13.91
CA SER A 428 -19.31 -11.80 15.03
C SER A 428 -20.06 -11.21 16.22
N ALA A 429 -20.94 -10.22 16.00
CA ALA A 429 -21.75 -9.61 17.06
C ALA A 429 -22.66 -10.63 17.77
N ASN A 430 -23.32 -11.50 16.99
CA ASN A 430 -24.20 -12.53 17.54
C ASN A 430 -23.41 -13.54 18.40
N ASP A 431 -22.27 -13.98 17.90
CA ASP A 431 -21.45 -14.97 18.61
C ASP A 431 -20.78 -14.37 19.86
N ILE A 432 -20.40 -13.08 19.84
CA ILE A 432 -19.99 -12.37 21.06
C ILE A 432 -21.10 -12.42 22.11
N LEU A 433 -22.33 -12.04 21.78
CA LEU A 433 -23.43 -12.07 22.76
C LEU A 433 -23.72 -13.47 23.29
N LYS A 434 -23.66 -14.49 22.44
CA LYS A 434 -23.82 -15.89 22.89
C LYS A 434 -22.75 -16.27 23.89
N ASN A 435 -21.48 -15.99 23.58
CA ASN A 435 -20.35 -16.29 24.45
C ASN A 435 -20.42 -15.52 25.77
N LEU A 436 -20.88 -14.26 25.74
CA LEU A 436 -21.07 -13.45 26.95
C LEU A 436 -22.33 -13.85 27.74
N ASN A 437 -23.18 -14.74 27.26
CA ASN A 437 -24.36 -15.23 27.98
C ASN A 437 -24.23 -16.70 28.41
N SER A 438 -23.24 -17.42 27.88
CA SER A 438 -22.75 -18.70 28.42
C SER A 438 -21.84 -18.47 29.61
#